data_AF-A0A0S8CDK8-F1
#
_entry.id   AF-A0A0S8CDK8-F1
#
_cell.length_a   1.000
_cell.length_b   1.000
_cell.length_c   1.000
_cell.angle_alpha   90.00
_cell.angle_beta   90.00
_cell.angle_gamma   90.00
#
_symmetry.space_group_name_H-M   'P 1'
#
loop_
_entity.id
_entity.type
_entity.pdbx_description
1 polymer ?
#
loop_
_entity_poly.entity_id
_entity_poly.type
_entity_poly.pdbx_seq_one_letter_code
_entity_poly.pdbx_strand_id
1 'polypeptide(L)'
;MQIDWQKTIDEILSTEICCPRCGALVSEVIVGYSRAASASQFAPLCQGCNPHEECDARKLVLLCEPCAREMRLRGRKVRQDGMMVALLEECQRNLEESLDYLAEYWREDLDIDPEDMDKRLEEVDPQLFDQESVWRRHLEEQYLNFHRWFRGRGLRVPNAAWRSEYVEEIIALGYETLLGD
;
A
#
# COMPACT_ATOMS: atom_id res chain seq x y z
N MET A 1 -6.03 -30.12 -31.23
CA MET A 1 -5.40 -29.34 -30.14
C MET A 1 -5.84 -27.90 -30.32
N GLN A 2 -6.78 -27.43 -29.52
CA GLN A 2 -7.35 -26.09 -29.63
C GLN A 2 -6.58 -25.20 -28.67
N ILE A 3 -5.85 -24.22 -29.20
CA ILE A 3 -5.09 -23.27 -28.38
C ILE A 3 -6.11 -22.36 -27.70
N ASP A 4 -6.08 -22.33 -26.37
CA ASP A 4 -6.86 -21.39 -25.58
C ASP A 4 -6.21 -20.01 -25.71
N TRP A 5 -6.73 -19.22 -26.64
CA TRP A 5 -6.22 -17.88 -26.94
C TRP A 5 -6.38 -16.92 -25.76
N GLN A 6 -7.38 -17.11 -24.91
CA GLN A 6 -7.57 -16.26 -23.73
C GLN A 6 -6.45 -16.51 -22.72
N LYS A 7 -6.20 -17.79 -22.42
CA LYS A 7 -5.08 -18.21 -21.57
C LYS A 7 -3.72 -17.81 -22.16
N THR A 8 -3.55 -17.93 -23.47
CA THR A 8 -2.30 -17.55 -24.16
C THR A 8 -2.09 -16.04 -24.14
N ILE A 9 -3.15 -15.25 -24.32
CA ILE A 9 -3.11 -13.79 -24.21
C ILE A 9 -2.82 -13.37 -22.76
N ASP A 10 -3.47 -13.99 -21.78
CA ASP A 10 -3.21 -13.73 -20.36
C ASP A 10 -1.78 -14.12 -19.98
N GLU A 11 -1.23 -15.21 -20.53
CA GLU A 11 0.17 -15.61 -20.34
C GLU A 11 1.16 -14.65 -21.03
N ILE A 12 0.85 -14.16 -22.24
CA ILE A 12 1.68 -13.16 -22.95
C ILE A 12 1.66 -11.82 -22.20
N LEU A 13 0.47 -11.34 -21.86
CA LEU A 13 0.25 -10.09 -21.12
C LEU A 13 0.61 -10.22 -19.64
N SER A 14 0.77 -11.44 -19.10
CA SER A 14 1.15 -11.67 -17.70
C SER A 14 2.47 -11.02 -17.34
N THR A 15 3.34 -10.79 -18.34
CA THR A 15 4.66 -10.18 -18.18
C THR A 15 4.69 -8.69 -18.49
N GLU A 16 3.60 -8.15 -19.03
CA GLU A 16 3.46 -6.75 -19.37
C GLU A 16 2.76 -5.98 -18.25
N ILE A 17 3.18 -4.75 -18.06
CA ILE A 17 2.68 -3.83 -17.04
C ILE A 17 2.01 -2.68 -17.77
N CYS A 18 0.78 -2.37 -17.38
CA CYS A 18 0.09 -1.20 -17.92
C CYS A 18 0.55 0.06 -17.17
N CYS A 19 1.07 1.06 -17.89
CA CYS A 19 1.42 2.35 -17.31
C CYS A 19 0.14 3.09 -16.89
N PRO A 20 -0.02 3.48 -15.60
CA PRO A 20 -1.25 4.13 -15.13
C PRO A 20 -1.49 5.52 -15.74
N ARG A 21 -0.45 6.16 -16.28
CA ARG A 21 -0.57 7.49 -16.90
C ARG A 21 -1.00 7.45 -18.37
N CYS A 22 -0.45 6.52 -19.16
CA CYS A 22 -0.66 6.51 -20.62
C CYS A 22 -1.29 5.23 -21.17
N GLY A 23 -1.53 4.21 -20.33
CA GLY A 23 -2.10 2.93 -20.73
C GLY A 23 -1.14 2.03 -21.53
N ALA A 24 0.11 2.44 -21.75
CA ALA A 24 1.06 1.64 -22.51
C ALA A 24 1.43 0.35 -21.77
N LEU A 25 1.41 -0.76 -22.48
CA LEU A 25 1.90 -2.05 -22.00
C LEU A 25 3.42 -2.11 -22.17
N VAL A 26 4.14 -2.33 -21.07
CA VAL A 26 5.60 -2.31 -21.03
C VAL A 26 6.13 -3.48 -20.19
N SER A 27 7.28 -4.04 -20.57
CA SER A 27 7.92 -5.13 -19.81
C SER A 27 8.66 -4.64 -18.55
N GLU A 28 8.91 -3.34 -18.46
CA GLU A 28 9.63 -2.69 -17.37
C GLU A 28 9.05 -1.32 -17.05
N VAL A 29 8.91 -1.02 -15.76
CA VAL A 29 8.46 0.27 -15.25
C VAL A 29 9.51 0.93 -14.37
N ILE A 30 9.42 2.24 -14.23
CA ILE A 30 10.15 3.03 -13.25
C ILE A 30 9.33 3.06 -11.96
N VAL A 31 9.97 2.67 -10.87
CA VAL A 31 9.42 2.70 -9.51
C VAL A 31 10.21 3.72 -8.70
N GLY A 32 9.53 4.73 -8.19
CA GLY A 32 10.16 5.81 -7.44
C GLY A 32 9.18 6.51 -6.51
N TYR A 33 9.69 7.43 -5.69
CA TYR A 33 8.87 8.23 -4.78
C TYR A 33 8.71 9.65 -5.30
N SER A 34 7.52 10.21 -5.10
CA SER A 34 7.23 11.61 -5.38
C SER A 34 6.42 12.23 -4.24
N ARG A 35 6.64 13.53 -4.00
CA ARG A 35 5.77 14.39 -3.18
C ARG A 35 4.88 15.30 -4.05
N ALA A 36 5.06 15.26 -5.37
CA ALA A 36 4.27 16.12 -6.24
C ALA A 36 2.81 15.64 -6.22
N ALA A 37 1.87 16.53 -5.91
CA ALA A 37 0.44 16.24 -5.91
C ALA A 37 -0.03 15.64 -7.25
N SER A 38 0.51 16.11 -8.38
CA SER A 38 0.19 15.56 -9.71
C SER A 38 0.63 14.11 -9.94
N ALA A 39 1.48 13.56 -9.07
CA ALA A 39 1.96 12.18 -9.12
C ALA A 39 1.16 11.23 -8.22
N SER A 40 0.39 11.74 -7.25
CA SER A 40 -0.38 10.91 -6.31
C SER A 40 -1.43 10.05 -7.02
N GLN A 41 -2.05 10.56 -8.09
CA GLN A 41 -2.98 9.80 -8.94
C GLN A 41 -2.36 8.56 -9.61
N PHE A 42 -1.03 8.46 -9.64
CA PHE A 42 -0.30 7.31 -10.18
C PHE A 42 0.33 6.44 -9.06
N ALA A 43 -0.03 6.70 -7.80
CA ALA A 43 0.37 5.92 -6.64
C ALA A 43 -0.75 4.91 -6.30
N PRO A 44 -0.54 3.60 -6.53
CA PRO A 44 -1.60 2.59 -6.47
C PRO A 44 -2.12 2.33 -5.05
N LEU A 45 -1.30 2.57 -4.02
CA LEU A 45 -1.67 2.46 -2.61
C LEU A 45 -2.03 3.81 -1.99
N CYS A 46 -2.33 4.82 -2.81
CA CYS A 46 -2.73 6.15 -2.38
C CYS A 46 -4.20 6.43 -2.78
N GLN A 47 -5.09 5.45 -2.61
CA GLN A 47 -6.52 5.64 -2.85
C GLN A 47 -7.19 6.24 -1.62
N GLY A 48 -7.20 7.56 -1.51
CA GLY A 48 -7.84 8.25 -0.39
C GLY A 48 -7.40 9.70 -0.20
N CYS A 49 -6.23 10.08 -0.71
CA CYS A 49 -5.86 11.48 -0.75
C CYS A 49 -6.72 12.20 -1.80
N ASN A 50 -7.48 13.20 -1.36
CA ASN A 50 -8.18 14.09 -2.27
C ASN A 50 -7.14 14.72 -3.22
N PRO A 51 -7.21 14.54 -4.55
CA PRO A 51 -6.23 15.09 -5.48
C PRO A 51 -6.16 16.63 -5.46
N HIS A 52 -7.09 17.28 -4.78
CA HIS A 52 -7.13 18.73 -4.52
C HIS A 52 -6.47 19.16 -3.21
N GLU A 53 -6.06 18.23 -2.34
CA GLU A 53 -5.34 18.51 -1.11
C GLU A 53 -3.86 18.19 -1.26
N GLU A 54 -3.01 19.09 -0.77
CA GLU A 54 -1.56 18.91 -0.78
C GLU A 54 -1.19 17.78 0.21
N CYS A 55 -1.15 16.55 -0.29
CA CYS A 55 -0.58 15.44 0.45
C CYS A 55 0.95 15.50 0.37
N ASP A 56 1.59 16.04 1.41
CA ASP A 56 3.06 16.19 1.51
C ASP A 56 3.80 14.85 1.71
N ALA A 57 3.07 13.76 1.94
CA ALA A 57 3.64 12.43 2.10
C ALA A 57 4.30 11.95 0.80
N ARG A 58 5.44 11.24 0.94
CA ARG A 58 6.09 10.60 -0.20
C ARG A 58 5.25 9.40 -0.63
N LYS A 59 4.83 9.38 -1.91
CA LYS A 59 4.04 8.28 -2.46
C LYS A 59 4.85 7.46 -3.45
N LEU A 60 4.75 6.13 -3.36
CA LEU A 60 5.31 5.21 -4.36
C LEU A 60 4.55 5.35 -5.69
N VAL A 61 5.25 5.77 -6.73
CA VAL A 61 4.71 6.00 -8.08
C VAL A 61 5.29 5.00 -9.07
N LEU A 62 4.43 4.47 -9.94
CA LEU A 62 4.78 3.49 -10.97
C LEU A 62 4.47 4.07 -12.35
N LEU A 63 5.47 4.23 -13.22
CA LEU A 63 5.29 4.78 -14.56
C LEU A 63 6.16 4.07 -15.59
N CYS A 64 5.76 4.05 -16.86
CA CYS A 64 6.68 3.71 -17.94
C CYS A 64 7.81 4.76 -18.04
N GLU A 65 8.93 4.37 -18.63
CA GLU A 65 10.13 5.22 -18.73
C GLU A 65 9.87 6.61 -19.37
N PRO A 66 9.10 6.73 -20.48
CA PRO A 66 8.74 8.04 -21.03
C PRO A 66 7.97 8.92 -20.04
N CYS A 67 6.91 8.38 -19.42
CA CYS A 67 6.09 9.11 -18.46
C CYS A 67 6.87 9.51 -17.21
N ALA A 68 7.75 8.64 -16.72
CA ALA A 68 8.62 8.91 -15.59
C ALA A 68 9.58 10.07 -15.89
N ARG A 69 10.16 10.11 -17.10
CA ARG A 69 11.07 11.18 -17.52
C ARG A 69 10.38 12.54 -17.59
N GLU A 70 9.18 12.59 -18.17
CA GLU A 70 8.38 13.81 -18.25
C GLU A 70 8.03 14.35 -16.86
N MET A 71 7.67 13.45 -15.93
CA MET A 71 7.35 13.81 -14.55
C MET A 71 8.59 13.99 -13.66
N ARG A 72 9.79 13.82 -14.22
CA ARG A 72 11.06 13.86 -13.49
C ARG A 72 11.08 12.89 -12.29
N LEU A 73 10.36 11.78 -12.39
CA LEU A 73 10.32 10.74 -11.37
C LEU A 73 11.69 10.09 -11.26
N ARG A 74 12.30 10.21 -10.08
CA ARG A 74 13.55 9.51 -9.76
C ARG A 74 13.21 8.15 -9.20
N GLY A 75 13.67 7.10 -9.85
CA GLY A 75 13.33 5.73 -9.48
C GLY A 75 14.26 4.70 -10.12
N ARG A 76 14.01 3.44 -9.80
CA ARG A 76 14.68 2.29 -10.38
C ARG A 76 13.82 1.66 -11.46
N LYS A 77 14.44 1.21 -12.55
CA LYS A 77 13.77 0.42 -13.59
C LYS A 77 13.68 -1.03 -13.13
N VAL A 78 12.48 -1.60 -13.17
CA VAL A 78 12.21 -2.97 -12.70
C VAL A 78 11.20 -3.65 -13.61
N ARG A 79 11.26 -4.98 -13.62
CA ARG A 79 10.22 -5.86 -14.20
C ARG A 79 9.08 -6.07 -13.20
N GLN A 80 8.07 -6.84 -13.60
CA GLN A 80 6.87 -7.09 -12.78
C GLN A 80 7.21 -7.56 -11.37
N ASP A 81 8.12 -8.52 -11.20
CA ASP A 81 8.51 -9.01 -9.88
C ASP A 81 9.05 -7.90 -8.98
N GLY A 82 9.95 -7.04 -9.50
CA GLY A 82 10.51 -5.92 -8.73
C GLY A 82 9.48 -4.83 -8.43
N MET A 83 8.47 -4.66 -9.29
CA MET A 83 7.32 -3.79 -9.03
C MET A 83 6.48 -4.35 -7.88
N MET A 84 6.17 -5.65 -7.90
CA MET A 84 5.39 -6.30 -6.84
C MET A 84 6.11 -6.31 -5.50
N VAL A 85 7.44 -6.44 -5.48
CA VAL A 85 8.25 -6.26 -4.26
C VAL A 85 8.08 -4.85 -3.71
N ALA A 86 8.20 -3.83 -4.55
CA ALA A 86 8.06 -2.43 -4.11
C ALA A 86 6.66 -2.12 -3.58
N LEU A 87 5.62 -2.69 -4.20
CA LEU A 87 4.23 -2.57 -3.75
C LEU A 87 4.02 -3.23 -2.38
N LEU A 88 4.57 -4.44 -2.19
CA LEU A 88 4.49 -5.11 -0.89
C LEU A 88 5.19 -4.30 0.19
N GLU A 89 6.43 -3.84 -0.07
CA GLU A 89 7.20 -3.01 0.87
C GLU A 89 6.47 -1.70 1.21
N GLU A 90 5.76 -1.10 0.24
CA GLU A 90 4.98 0.11 0.47
C GLU A 90 3.74 -0.17 1.30
N CYS A 91 3.06 -1.27 1.04
CA CYS A 91 1.93 -1.71 1.84
C CYS A 91 2.34 -1.96 3.31
N GLN A 92 3.49 -2.62 3.51
CA GLN A 92 4.08 -2.83 4.84
C GLN A 92 4.35 -1.50 5.56
N ARG A 93 5.02 -0.54 4.89
CA ARG A 93 5.27 0.79 5.48
C ARG A 93 4.00 1.54 5.85
N ASN A 94 2.96 1.52 5.01
CA ASN A 94 1.71 2.21 5.33
C ASN A 94 0.98 1.54 6.52
N LEU A 95 1.11 0.22 6.67
CA LEU A 95 0.57 -0.52 7.81
C LEU A 95 1.37 -0.23 9.09
N GLU A 96 2.70 -0.12 9.01
CA GLU A 96 3.57 0.34 10.12
C GLU A 96 3.22 1.78 10.55
N GLU A 97 3.10 2.70 9.60
CA GLU A 97 2.67 4.09 9.88
C GLU A 97 1.28 4.12 10.56
N SER A 98 0.39 3.20 10.21
CA SER A 98 -0.91 3.06 10.90
C SER A 98 -0.75 2.58 12.34
N LEU A 99 0.21 1.70 12.63
CA LEU A 99 0.49 1.26 14.00
C LEU A 99 1.09 2.38 14.83
N ASP A 100 2.06 3.11 14.28
CA ASP A 100 2.67 4.26 14.96
C ASP A 100 1.61 5.31 15.32
N TYR A 101 0.65 5.57 14.41
CA TYR A 101 -0.47 6.46 14.66
C TYR A 101 -1.36 5.98 15.81
N LEU A 102 -1.68 4.68 15.85
CA LEU A 102 -2.47 4.05 16.91
C LEU A 102 -1.72 3.87 18.24
N ALA A 103 -0.39 3.90 18.23
CA ALA A 103 0.43 3.71 19.42
C ALA A 103 0.80 5.03 20.11
N GLU A 104 1.20 6.02 19.32
CA GLU A 104 1.87 7.24 19.82
C GLU A 104 1.14 8.52 19.42
N TYR A 105 0.74 8.66 18.16
CA TYR A 105 0.30 9.95 17.62
C TYR A 105 -0.99 10.46 18.27
N TRP A 106 -1.92 9.56 18.61
CA TRP A 106 -3.14 9.94 19.32
C TRP A 106 -2.90 10.45 20.75
N ARG A 107 -1.74 10.18 21.37
CA ARG A 107 -1.44 10.67 22.72
C ARG A 107 -1.00 12.14 22.71
N GLU A 108 -0.62 12.65 21.55
CA GLU A 108 -0.15 14.03 21.36
C GLU A 108 -1.29 14.96 20.93
N ASP A 109 -2.30 14.43 20.24
CA ASP A 109 -3.58 15.10 20.02
C ASP A 109 -4.50 14.77 21.21
N LEU A 110 -4.83 15.75 22.05
CA LEU A 110 -6.22 16.09 22.39
C LEU A 110 -6.36 16.86 23.72
N ASP A 111 -7.24 17.86 23.65
CA ASP A 111 -8.08 18.41 24.70
C ASP A 111 -9.00 17.32 25.34
N ILE A 112 -8.44 16.23 25.89
CA ILE A 112 -9.19 15.21 26.65
C ILE A 112 -9.46 15.77 28.04
N ASP A 113 -10.70 15.63 28.52
CA ASP A 113 -11.03 15.97 29.90
C ASP A 113 -10.20 15.11 30.86
N PRO A 114 -9.56 15.67 31.90
CA PRO A 114 -8.79 14.89 32.89
C PRO A 114 -9.51 13.65 33.45
N GLU A 115 -10.85 13.64 33.46
CA GLU A 115 -11.66 12.51 33.92
C GLU A 115 -11.67 11.31 32.94
N ASP A 116 -11.34 11.54 31.67
CA ASP A 116 -11.34 10.54 30.59
C ASP A 116 -9.94 10.02 30.24
N MET A 117 -8.89 10.47 30.95
CA MET A 117 -7.49 10.09 30.70
C MET A 117 -7.19 8.58 30.82
N ASP A 118 -8.01 7.85 31.59
CA ASP A 118 -7.85 6.40 31.79
C ASP A 118 -8.64 5.57 30.76
N LYS A 119 -9.47 6.20 29.92
CA LYS A 119 -10.29 5.54 28.89
C LYS A 119 -9.53 5.37 27.58
N ARG A 120 -9.92 4.37 26.78
CA ARG A 120 -9.50 4.29 25.37
C ARG A 120 -10.20 5.38 24.57
N LEU A 121 -9.55 5.86 23.50
CA LEU A 121 -10.12 6.93 22.69
C LEU A 121 -11.44 6.55 22.01
N GLU A 122 -11.60 5.29 21.62
CA GLU A 122 -12.86 4.80 21.05
C GLU A 122 -14.00 4.76 22.07
N GLU A 123 -13.68 4.84 23.36
CA GLU A 123 -14.68 4.99 24.43
C GLU A 123 -15.09 6.45 24.63
N VAL A 124 -14.24 7.40 24.21
CA VAL A 124 -14.50 8.85 24.24
C VAL A 124 -15.18 9.32 22.95
N ASP A 125 -14.65 8.91 21.80
CA ASP A 125 -15.24 9.09 20.47
C ASP A 125 -15.19 7.76 19.69
N PRO A 126 -16.32 7.03 19.62
CA PRO A 126 -16.41 5.75 18.91
C PRO A 126 -16.13 5.82 17.40
N GLN A 127 -16.17 6.99 16.78
CA GLN A 127 -15.97 7.17 15.33
C GLN A 127 -14.57 7.66 14.98
N LEU A 128 -13.72 7.93 15.97
CA LEU A 128 -12.44 8.62 15.80
C LEU A 128 -11.52 7.94 14.79
N PHE A 129 -11.53 6.61 14.74
CA PHE A 129 -10.67 5.81 13.87
C PHE A 129 -11.42 5.08 12.76
N ASP A 130 -12.65 5.48 12.42
CA ASP A 130 -13.44 4.79 11.41
C ASP A 130 -12.76 4.81 10.03
N GLN A 131 -12.21 5.97 9.63
CA GLN A 131 -11.54 6.11 8.34
C GLN A 131 -10.22 5.35 8.29
N GLU A 132 -9.43 5.43 9.36
CA GLU A 132 -8.16 4.74 9.54
C GLU A 132 -8.35 3.23 9.59
N SER A 133 -9.42 2.76 10.25
CA SER A 133 -9.76 1.34 10.31
C SER A 133 -10.16 0.79 8.95
N VAL A 134 -10.95 1.54 8.17
CA VAL A 134 -11.30 1.19 6.79
C VAL A 134 -10.05 1.16 5.91
N TRP A 135 -9.18 2.16 6.04
CA TRP A 135 -7.94 2.25 5.28
C TRP A 135 -6.96 1.12 5.61
N ARG A 136 -6.76 0.84 6.90
CA ARG A 136 -5.94 -0.28 7.38
C ARG A 136 -6.44 -1.61 6.83
N ARG A 137 -7.76 -1.86 6.90
CA ARG A 137 -8.37 -3.07 6.34
C ARG A 137 -8.12 -3.20 4.84
N HIS A 138 -8.25 -2.10 4.09
CA HIS A 138 -7.93 -2.10 2.66
C HIS A 138 -6.46 -2.49 2.40
N LEU A 139 -5.52 -1.95 3.18
CA LEU A 139 -4.10 -2.29 3.07
C LEU A 139 -3.83 -3.76 3.42
N GLU A 140 -4.45 -4.30 4.48
CA GLU A 140 -4.34 -5.72 4.82
C GLU A 140 -4.84 -6.63 3.68
N GLU A 141 -5.93 -6.26 3.01
CA GLU A 141 -6.41 -6.97 1.83
C GLU A 141 -5.41 -6.91 0.66
N GLN A 142 -4.80 -5.74 0.41
CA GLN A 142 -3.74 -5.60 -0.59
C GLN A 142 -2.51 -6.46 -0.26
N TYR A 143 -2.10 -6.48 1.01
CA TYR A 143 -1.02 -7.34 1.49
C TYR A 143 -1.26 -8.81 1.14
N LEU A 144 -2.47 -9.32 1.43
CA LEU A 144 -2.87 -10.69 1.09
C LEU A 144 -2.91 -10.92 -0.43
N ASN A 145 -3.33 -9.93 -1.22
CA ASN A 145 -3.29 -10.00 -2.69
C ASN A 145 -1.86 -10.15 -3.22
N PHE A 146 -0.93 -9.35 -2.71
CA PHE A 146 0.48 -9.44 -3.09
C PHE A 146 1.07 -10.79 -2.68
N HIS A 147 0.78 -11.28 -1.47
CA HIS A 147 1.16 -12.62 -1.04
C HIS A 147 0.65 -13.73 -1.97
N ARG A 148 -0.63 -13.66 -2.38
CA ARG A 148 -1.22 -14.62 -3.34
C ARG A 148 -0.50 -14.55 -4.69
N TRP A 149 -0.15 -13.35 -5.16
CA TRP A 149 0.58 -13.16 -6.41
C TRP A 149 1.97 -13.83 -6.37
N PHE A 150 2.74 -13.64 -5.29
CA PHE A 150 4.06 -14.28 -5.12
C PHE A 150 3.94 -15.80 -5.05
N ARG A 151 3.04 -16.31 -4.20
CA ARG A 151 2.82 -17.75 -4.04
C ARG A 151 2.36 -18.42 -5.33
N GLY A 152 1.45 -17.79 -6.08
CA GLY A 152 0.96 -18.29 -7.36
C GLY A 152 2.05 -18.45 -8.43
N ARG A 153 3.16 -17.72 -8.29
CA ARG A 153 4.33 -17.77 -9.18
C ARG A 153 5.49 -18.59 -8.61
N GLY A 154 5.31 -19.22 -7.45
CA GLY A 154 6.37 -19.97 -6.76
C GLY A 154 7.54 -19.09 -6.29
N LEU A 155 7.31 -17.78 -6.17
CA LEU A 155 8.31 -16.82 -5.73
C LEU A 155 8.30 -16.70 -4.20
N ARG A 156 9.48 -16.48 -3.62
CA ARG A 156 9.61 -16.19 -2.20
C ARG A 156 8.99 -14.82 -1.91
N VAL A 157 8.11 -14.77 -0.90
CA VAL A 157 7.63 -13.49 -0.36
C VAL A 157 8.78 -12.78 0.35
N PRO A 158 9.09 -11.53 -0.01
CA PRO A 158 10.01 -10.69 0.75
C PRO A 158 9.57 -10.53 2.21
N ASN A 159 10.55 -10.43 3.11
CA ASN A 159 10.35 -10.16 4.54
C ASN A 159 9.18 -10.92 5.20
N ALA A 160 9.16 -12.25 5.07
CA ALA A 160 8.03 -13.05 5.54
C ALA A 160 7.79 -13.01 7.07
N ALA A 161 8.78 -12.56 7.87
CA ALA A 161 8.65 -12.41 9.31
C ALA A 161 7.75 -11.22 9.70
N TRP A 162 7.71 -10.19 8.85
CA TRP A 162 6.97 -8.95 9.07
C TRP A 162 5.50 -9.17 9.47
N ARG A 163 4.83 -10.12 8.84
CA ARG A 163 3.42 -10.41 9.14
C ARG A 163 3.22 -10.76 10.61
N SER A 164 4.10 -11.59 11.17
CA SER A 164 3.98 -12.03 12.56
C SER A 164 4.21 -10.86 13.53
N GLU A 165 5.22 -10.04 13.26
CA GLU A 165 5.54 -8.83 14.03
C GLU A 165 4.33 -7.86 14.03
N TYR A 166 3.80 -7.54 12.83
CA TYR A 166 2.62 -6.69 12.68
C TYR A 166 1.40 -7.19 13.45
N VAL A 167 1.11 -8.50 13.37
CA VAL A 167 -0.03 -9.13 14.04
C VAL A 167 0.11 -9.09 15.55
N GLU A 168 1.31 -9.32 16.08
CA GLU A 168 1.57 -9.25 17.52
C GLU A 168 1.34 -7.82 18.04
N GLU A 169 1.84 -6.81 17.32
CA GLU A 169 1.73 -5.41 17.72
C GLU A 169 0.28 -4.90 17.66
N ILE A 170 -0.46 -5.17 16.58
CA ILE A 170 -1.85 -4.69 16.45
C ILE A 170 -2.79 -5.33 17.48
N ILE A 171 -2.59 -6.60 17.81
CA ILE A 171 -3.35 -7.30 18.84
C ILE A 171 -2.97 -6.78 20.23
N ALA A 172 -1.69 -6.48 20.48
CA ALA A 172 -1.26 -5.88 21.74
C ALA A 172 -1.86 -4.48 21.97
N LEU A 173 -2.09 -3.73 20.89
CA LEU A 173 -2.85 -2.46 20.91
C LEU A 173 -4.37 -2.67 21.04
N GLY A 174 -4.85 -3.91 21.00
CA GLY A 174 -6.26 -4.26 21.19
C GLY A 174 -7.14 -4.03 19.97
N TYR A 175 -6.60 -4.16 18.76
CA TYR A 175 -7.32 -4.05 17.49
C TYR A 175 -7.40 -5.38 16.74
N GLU A 176 -8.47 -5.54 15.95
CA GLU A 176 -8.64 -6.67 15.02
C GLU A 176 -7.83 -6.46 13.73
N THR A 177 -7.41 -7.57 13.13
CA THR A 177 -6.64 -7.60 11.87
C THR A 177 -7.05 -8.80 11.01
N LEU A 178 -7.06 -8.63 9.68
CA LEU A 178 -7.23 -9.72 8.72
C LEU A 178 -5.97 -10.58 8.55
N LEU A 179 -4.84 -10.13 9.12
CA LEU A 179 -3.55 -10.81 8.99
C LEU A 179 -3.29 -11.80 10.13
N GLY A 180 -4.06 -11.75 11.22
CA GLY A 180 -4.12 -12.78 12.25
C GLY A 180 -5.11 -13.90 11.88
N ASP A 181 -4.96 -15.08 12.49
CA ASP A 181 -5.95 -16.17 12.35
C ASP A 181 -7.24 -15.86 13.12
#